data_AF-A0A9P3KJD4-F1
#
_entry.id   AF-A0A9P3KJD4-F1
#
_cell.length_a   1.000
_cell.length_b   1.000
_cell.length_c   1.000
_cell.angle_alpha   90.00
_cell.angle_beta   90.00
_cell.angle_gamma   90.00
#
_symmetry.space_group_name_H-M   'P 1'
#
loop_
_entity.id
_entity.type
_entity.pdbx_description
1 polymer ?
#
loop_
_entity_poly.entity_id
_entity_poly.type
_entity_poly.pdbx_seq_one_letter_code
_entity_poly.pdbx_strand_id
1 'polypeptide(L)'
;MATDAPPAAVAAAAADAGDAPAPAADAGASAAAAAATEKLSESLAPIHKELLDIRDTLRAMQEAKTPPTEEALQPLQERLDAVDNKRVDGIFGGSLKTVIPEGQAILHELMDEAYDLVGELVVKASEMPPEMKQIYDTLCGLKRKLQKMKADRAYSLEDIHRYQLMVDAIDSRRVDGIFAGNLQSIPPGQAQCSTVLFQVYELLRILLGSAHDMNAEMRGIYTHLIGIKRKLIELKSKHVKHSTEDLHIYQLQLDAIDRDRVEGIFGGAPKTGIPAGQAVCSTLLAQCFKLVQDLQETATDV
;
A
#
# COMPACT_ATOMS: atom_id res chain seq x y z
N MET A 1 -22.38 -44.66 12.20
CA MET A 1 -21.71 -45.42 13.27
C MET A 1 -20.21 -45.35 12.93
N ALA A 2 -19.41 -44.40 13.44
CA ALA A 2 -19.00 -44.19 14.83
C ALA A 2 -18.44 -45.52 15.39
N THR A 3 -17.20 -45.68 15.84
CA THR A 3 -16.02 -44.87 16.20
C THR A 3 -14.82 -45.84 16.07
N ASP A 4 -13.54 -45.47 16.09
CA ASP A 4 -12.81 -45.15 17.32
C ASP A 4 -11.33 -44.86 16.99
N ALA A 5 -10.72 -44.00 17.80
CA ALA A 5 -9.33 -43.56 17.73
C ALA A 5 -8.48 -44.27 18.83
N PRO A 6 -7.31 -43.75 19.27
CA PRO A 6 -5.94 -44.25 19.03
C PRO A 6 -5.30 -44.88 20.31
N PRO A 7 -3.97 -45.13 20.39
CA PRO A 7 -3.01 -44.11 20.90
C PRO A 7 -1.56 -44.17 20.33
N ALA A 8 -0.87 -43.03 20.12
CA ALA A 8 0.26 -42.45 20.90
C ALA A 8 1.51 -43.35 21.13
N ALA A 9 2.65 -43.05 20.45
CA ALA A 9 3.88 -42.40 20.99
C ALA A 9 4.91 -43.43 21.54
N VAL A 10 6.25 -43.33 21.58
CA VAL A 10 7.32 -42.29 21.56
C VAL A 10 8.63 -43.04 21.16
N ALA A 11 9.61 -42.41 20.46
CA ALA A 11 11.02 -42.20 20.93
C ALA A 11 12.01 -42.78 19.89
N ALA A 12 13.26 -42.35 19.68
CA ALA A 12 14.03 -41.12 19.93
C ALA A 12 15.44 -41.34 19.31
N ALA A 13 16.18 -40.24 19.10
CA ALA A 13 17.65 -40.11 18.97
C ALA A 13 18.34 -40.52 17.65
N ALA A 14 19.44 -39.90 17.19
CA ALA A 14 20.14 -38.63 17.46
C ALA A 14 21.36 -38.55 16.48
N ALA A 15 21.88 -37.32 16.30
CA ALA A 15 23.23 -36.94 15.80
C ALA A 15 23.47 -37.02 14.26
N ASP A 16 24.25 -36.14 13.58
CA ASP A 16 25.21 -35.09 13.96
C ASP A 16 25.47 -34.11 12.77
N ALA A 17 26.05 -32.97 13.13
CA ALA A 17 26.66 -31.81 12.42
C ALA A 17 26.96 -31.81 10.90
N GLY A 18 26.84 -30.60 10.31
CA GLY A 18 27.45 -30.26 9.02
C GLY A 18 27.09 -28.87 8.47
N ASP A 19 27.79 -27.85 8.97
CA ASP A 19 28.31 -26.65 8.28
C ASP A 19 27.38 -25.63 7.57
N ALA A 20 27.65 -24.36 7.86
CA ALA A 20 26.98 -23.16 7.34
C ALA A 20 27.48 -22.79 5.93
N PRO A 21 26.70 -22.01 5.17
CA PRO A 21 27.08 -20.60 5.09
C PRO A 21 25.89 -19.63 5.14
N ALA A 22 26.13 -18.50 5.80
CA ALA A 22 25.24 -17.35 5.85
C ALA A 22 25.03 -16.71 4.47
N PRO A 23 23.82 -16.25 4.12
CA PRO A 23 23.65 -15.21 3.12
C PRO A 23 23.68 -13.85 3.83
N ALA A 24 24.81 -13.16 3.66
CA ALA A 24 24.89 -11.72 3.84
C ALA A 24 24.01 -11.01 2.81
N ALA A 25 22.99 -10.27 3.26
CA ALA A 25 22.35 -9.20 2.48
C ALA A 25 21.38 -8.37 3.34
N ASP A 26 21.89 -7.66 4.35
CA ASP A 26 21.19 -6.47 4.90
C ASP A 26 22.14 -5.26 5.05
N ALA A 27 23.06 -5.11 4.10
CA ALA A 27 23.87 -3.89 4.00
C ALA A 27 23.17 -2.78 3.18
N GLY A 28 22.01 -3.06 2.60
CA GLY A 28 21.29 -2.14 1.70
C GLY A 28 20.28 -1.22 2.38
N ALA A 29 19.58 -1.70 3.43
CA ALA A 29 18.57 -0.89 4.13
C ALA A 29 19.19 0.08 5.16
N SER A 30 20.31 -0.32 5.77
CA SER A 30 21.06 0.51 6.73
C SER A 30 21.70 1.75 6.07
N ALA A 31 22.16 1.65 4.82
CA ALA A 31 22.78 2.77 4.11
C ALA A 31 21.75 3.85 3.68
N ALA A 32 20.51 3.45 3.36
CA ALA A 32 19.45 4.41 3.04
C ALA A 32 18.94 5.17 4.28
N ALA A 33 18.89 4.50 5.45
CA ALA A 33 18.60 5.15 6.72
C ALA A 33 19.71 6.12 7.15
N ALA A 34 20.98 5.76 6.89
CA ALA A 34 22.13 6.63 7.18
C ALA A 34 22.21 7.87 6.27
N ALA A 35 21.78 7.77 5.01
CA ALA A 35 21.74 8.91 4.08
C ALA A 35 20.59 9.90 4.37
N ALA A 36 19.52 9.47 5.04
CA ALA A 36 18.41 10.34 5.46
C ALA A 36 18.75 11.19 6.71
N THR A 37 19.78 10.81 7.47
CA THR A 37 20.24 11.53 8.67
C THR A 37 20.95 12.86 8.39
N GLU A 38 21.34 13.18 7.15
CA GLU A 38 22.02 14.44 6.81
C GLU A 38 21.09 15.67 6.81
N LYS A 39 19.76 15.50 6.93
CA LYS A 39 18.77 16.59 6.93
C LYS A 39 17.87 16.63 8.18
N LEU A 40 18.25 15.92 9.24
CA LEU A 40 17.55 16.02 10.53
C LEU A 40 18.18 17.14 11.35
N SER A 41 17.36 18.07 11.85
CA SER A 41 17.85 19.02 12.85
C SER A 41 18.33 18.28 14.10
N GLU A 42 19.42 18.75 14.73
CA GLU A 42 20.00 18.12 15.93
C GLU A 42 18.99 17.95 17.08
N SER A 43 17.97 18.81 17.13
CA SER A 43 16.85 18.73 18.08
C SER A 43 15.92 17.52 17.89
N LEU A 44 15.88 16.92 16.70
CA LEU A 44 14.98 15.82 16.33
C LEU A 44 15.64 14.44 16.36
N ALA A 45 16.98 14.39 16.39
CA ALA A 45 17.76 13.17 16.51
C ALA A 45 17.31 12.23 17.65
N PRO A 46 17.00 12.70 18.88
CA PRO A 46 16.57 11.79 19.95
C PRO A 46 15.18 11.19 19.68
N ILE A 47 14.27 11.95 19.06
CA ILE A 47 12.91 11.49 18.71
C ILE A 47 12.98 10.46 17.58
N HIS A 48 13.78 10.74 16.56
CA HIS A 48 14.01 9.80 15.46
C HIS A 48 14.56 8.46 15.94
N LYS A 49 15.56 8.49 16.83
CA LYS A 49 16.14 7.26 17.41
C LYS A 49 15.09 6.48 18.21
N GLU A 50 14.31 7.17 19.03
CA GLU A 50 13.26 6.54 19.84
C GLU A 50 12.19 5.86 18.97
N LEU A 51 11.78 6.49 17.86
CA LEU A 51 10.82 5.91 16.90
C LEU A 51 11.41 4.73 16.12
N LEU A 52 12.70 4.79 15.74
CA LEU A 52 13.37 3.64 15.11
C LEU A 52 13.43 2.44 16.06
N ASP A 53 13.80 2.66 17.31
CA ASP A 53 13.85 1.61 18.33
C ASP A 53 12.46 0.97 18.54
N ILE A 54 11.39 1.79 18.57
CA ILE A 54 10.01 1.30 18.65
C ILE A 54 9.64 0.48 17.41
N ARG A 55 9.87 1.02 16.20
CA ARG A 55 9.57 0.33 14.93
C ARG A 55 10.29 -1.00 14.83
N ASP A 56 11.58 -1.05 15.14
CA ASP A 56 12.39 -2.25 14.99
C ASP A 56 11.95 -3.33 16.00
N THR A 57 11.57 -2.92 17.21
CA THR A 57 10.97 -3.83 18.20
C THR A 57 9.63 -4.38 17.70
N LEU A 58 8.76 -3.54 17.14
CA LEU A 58 7.46 -3.96 16.59
C LEU A 58 7.65 -4.91 15.39
N ARG A 59 8.59 -4.63 14.49
CA ARG A 59 8.91 -5.52 13.36
C ARG A 59 9.43 -6.87 13.84
N ALA A 60 10.32 -6.89 14.83
CA ALA A 60 10.80 -8.15 15.43
C ALA A 60 9.64 -8.97 16.03
N MET A 61 8.67 -8.32 16.69
CA MET A 61 7.46 -8.97 17.19
C MET A 61 6.51 -9.43 16.07
N GLN A 62 6.52 -8.75 14.91
CA GLN A 62 5.72 -9.12 13.74
C GLN A 62 6.26 -10.37 13.04
N GLU A 63 7.59 -10.51 12.98
CA GLU A 63 8.32 -11.63 12.36
C GLU A 63 8.39 -12.87 13.28
N ALA A 64 8.20 -12.68 14.59
CA ALA A 64 8.16 -13.78 15.54
C ALA A 64 7.02 -14.78 15.21
N LYS A 65 7.31 -16.08 15.35
CA LYS A 65 6.33 -17.16 15.10
C LYS A 65 5.21 -17.23 16.13
N THR A 66 5.43 -16.66 17.32
CA THR A 66 4.47 -16.62 18.42
C THR A 66 3.75 -15.27 18.41
N PRO A 67 2.41 -15.23 18.50
CA PRO A 67 1.69 -13.97 18.60
C PRO A 67 2.14 -13.21 19.85
N PRO A 68 2.34 -11.87 19.75
CA PRO A 68 2.71 -11.07 20.89
C PRO A 68 1.58 -11.04 21.93
N THR A 69 1.92 -10.95 23.21
CA THR A 69 0.93 -10.74 24.28
C THR A 69 0.57 -9.27 24.38
N GLU A 70 -0.67 -8.95 24.74
CA GLU A 70 -1.13 -7.56 24.95
C GLU A 70 -0.27 -6.82 25.97
N GLU A 71 0.15 -7.49 27.05
CA GLU A 71 1.07 -6.97 28.07
C GLU A 71 2.43 -6.54 27.52
N ALA A 72 2.90 -7.17 26.43
CA ALA A 72 4.17 -6.83 25.79
C ALA A 72 4.03 -5.66 24.81
N LEU A 73 2.82 -5.40 24.30
CA LEU A 73 2.52 -4.30 23.37
C LEU A 73 2.18 -2.99 24.08
N GLN A 74 1.52 -3.07 25.24
CA GLN A 74 1.15 -1.90 26.04
C GLN A 74 2.31 -0.93 26.33
N PRO A 75 3.52 -1.36 26.76
CA PRO A 75 4.63 -0.43 26.98
C PRO A 75 5.16 0.21 25.69
N LEU A 76 4.98 -0.43 24.52
CA LEU A 76 5.36 0.14 23.23
C LEU A 76 4.34 1.19 22.76
N GLN A 77 3.05 0.98 23.03
CA GLN A 77 1.99 1.96 22.81
C GLN A 77 2.20 3.20 23.66
N GLU A 78 2.41 3.03 24.96
CA GLU A 78 2.61 4.15 25.89
C GLU A 78 3.84 4.98 25.50
N ARG A 79 4.91 4.33 25.01
CA ARG A 79 6.09 5.01 24.47
C ARG A 79 5.79 5.77 23.19
N LEU A 80 5.03 5.19 22.27
CA LEU A 80 4.64 5.84 21.01
C LEU A 80 3.77 7.08 21.28
N ASP A 81 2.80 6.96 22.18
CA ASP A 81 1.96 8.08 22.63
C ASP A 81 2.76 9.13 23.39
N ALA A 82 3.75 8.72 24.20
CA ALA A 82 4.66 9.66 24.85
C ALA A 82 5.51 10.45 23.85
N VAL A 83 5.87 9.84 22.72
CA VAL A 83 6.52 10.56 21.61
C VAL A 83 5.52 11.49 20.94
N ASP A 84 4.31 11.02 20.62
CA ASP A 84 3.28 11.83 19.97
C ASP A 84 2.88 13.07 20.79
N ASN A 85 2.81 12.94 22.11
CA ASN A 85 2.57 14.04 23.05
C ASN A 85 3.69 15.11 23.06
N LYS A 86 4.87 14.84 22.47
CA LYS A 86 5.92 15.85 22.27
C LYS A 86 5.62 16.78 21.08
N ARG A 87 4.59 16.48 20.26
CA ARG A 87 4.14 17.37 19.19
C ARG A 87 3.43 18.59 19.76
N VAL A 88 3.81 19.76 19.28
CA VAL A 88 3.07 21.02 19.52
C VAL A 88 2.55 21.50 18.18
N ASP A 89 1.24 21.69 18.06
CA ASP A 89 0.55 22.02 16.80
C ASP A 89 0.85 21.03 15.65
N GLY A 90 1.09 19.76 15.98
CA GLY A 90 1.43 18.71 15.01
C GLY A 90 2.89 18.70 14.54
N ILE A 91 3.78 19.46 15.20
CA ILE A 91 5.20 19.59 14.84
C ILE A 91 6.08 19.15 16.02
N PHE A 92 7.13 18.38 15.74
CA PHE A 92 8.15 18.02 16.72
C PHE A 92 9.17 19.14 16.91
N GLY A 93 9.48 19.49 18.17
CA GLY A 93 10.56 20.43 18.49
C GLY A 93 10.32 21.88 18.04
N GLY A 94 9.08 22.25 17.74
CA GLY A 94 8.66 23.58 17.32
C GLY A 94 7.14 23.76 17.40
N SER A 95 6.62 24.88 16.91
CA SER A 95 5.19 25.19 16.75
C SER A 95 4.99 25.85 15.40
N LEU A 96 3.75 25.89 14.88
CA LEU A 96 3.39 26.63 13.66
C LEU A 96 3.74 28.13 13.73
N LYS A 97 3.97 28.66 14.95
CA LYS A 97 4.37 30.05 15.20
C LYS A 97 5.90 30.25 15.22
N THR A 98 6.69 29.18 15.17
CA THR A 98 8.16 29.19 15.19
C THR A 98 8.73 28.58 13.91
N VAL A 99 10.06 28.51 13.80
CA VAL A 99 10.73 27.79 12.72
C VAL A 99 10.36 26.31 12.79
N ILE A 100 9.95 25.73 11.66
CA ILE A 100 9.67 24.30 11.51
C ILE A 100 11.00 23.59 11.30
N PRO A 101 11.42 22.68 12.19
CA PRO A 101 12.70 22.00 12.04
C PRO A 101 12.68 21.01 10.85
N GLU A 102 13.78 20.89 10.11
CA GLU A 102 13.88 19.96 8.98
C GLU A 102 13.84 18.49 9.46
N GLY A 103 13.14 17.62 8.71
CA GLY A 103 13.00 16.20 9.04
C GLY A 103 11.62 15.79 9.61
N GLN A 104 10.65 16.70 9.73
CA GLN A 104 9.28 16.36 10.19
C GLN A 104 8.61 15.27 9.36
N ALA A 105 8.75 15.31 8.03
CA ALA A 105 8.12 14.35 7.14
C ALA A 105 8.58 12.91 7.45
N ILE A 106 9.87 12.73 7.74
CA ILE A 106 10.47 11.44 8.10
C ILE A 106 9.91 10.96 9.44
N LEU A 107 9.80 11.85 10.44
CA LEU A 107 9.22 11.50 11.74
C LEU A 107 7.74 11.14 11.64
N HIS A 108 6.98 11.85 10.80
CA HIS A 108 5.56 11.56 10.58
C HIS A 108 5.38 10.20 9.90
N GLU A 109 6.13 9.94 8.83
CA GLU A 109 6.10 8.64 8.13
C GLU A 109 6.48 7.49 9.05
N LEU A 110 7.53 7.68 9.88
CA LEU A 110 7.97 6.67 10.84
C LEU A 110 6.96 6.44 11.98
N MET A 111 6.26 7.50 12.41
CA MET A 111 5.18 7.39 13.38
C MET A 111 3.97 6.65 12.81
N ASP A 112 3.55 7.01 11.60
CA ASP A 112 2.43 6.36 10.91
C ASP A 112 2.72 4.87 10.74
N GLU A 113 3.93 4.52 10.32
CA GLU A 113 4.39 3.13 10.24
C GLU A 113 4.35 2.41 11.60
N ALA A 114 4.81 3.06 12.68
CA ALA A 114 4.80 2.47 14.01
C ALA A 114 3.36 2.24 14.53
N TYR A 115 2.44 3.18 14.32
CA TYR A 115 1.03 3.01 14.69
C TYR A 115 0.35 1.91 13.88
N ASP A 116 0.65 1.79 12.59
CA ASP A 116 0.17 0.69 11.75
C ASP A 116 0.65 -0.67 12.28
N LEU A 117 1.94 -0.79 12.60
CA LEU A 117 2.52 -2.02 13.15
C LEU A 117 1.93 -2.39 14.51
N VAL A 118 1.79 -1.42 15.43
CA VAL A 118 1.09 -1.63 16.71
C VAL A 118 -0.32 -2.14 16.47
N GLY A 119 -1.06 -1.50 15.57
CA GLY A 119 -2.42 -1.91 15.23
C GLY A 119 -2.50 -3.36 14.78
N GLU A 120 -1.61 -3.78 13.87
CA GLU A 120 -1.52 -5.17 13.41
C GLU A 120 -1.19 -6.17 14.51
N LEU A 121 -0.23 -5.84 15.39
CA LEU A 121 0.21 -6.71 16.46
C LEU A 121 -0.83 -6.85 17.57
N VAL A 122 -1.53 -5.77 17.90
CA VAL A 122 -2.66 -5.79 18.84
C VAL A 122 -3.75 -6.73 18.35
N VAL A 123 -4.02 -6.75 17.04
CA VAL A 123 -5.01 -7.69 16.53
C VAL A 123 -4.53 -9.13 16.65
N LYS A 124 -3.26 -9.40 16.36
CA LYS A 124 -2.67 -10.73 16.58
C LYS A 124 -2.68 -11.16 18.05
N ALA A 125 -2.55 -10.21 18.97
CA ALA A 125 -2.53 -10.43 20.42
C ALA A 125 -3.91 -10.65 21.02
N SER A 126 -4.97 -10.10 20.42
CA SER A 126 -6.33 -10.18 20.98
C SER A 126 -6.92 -11.60 20.88
N GLU A 127 -7.41 -12.13 22.01
CA GLU A 127 -8.28 -13.31 22.02
C GLU A 127 -9.62 -12.95 21.36
N MET A 128 -9.70 -13.18 20.06
CA MET A 128 -10.90 -12.89 19.29
C MET A 128 -11.79 -14.15 19.19
N PRO A 129 -13.10 -14.04 19.52
CA PRO A 129 -14.04 -15.15 19.36
C PRO A 129 -14.04 -15.64 17.91
N PRO A 130 -14.28 -16.94 17.67
CA PRO A 130 -14.13 -17.53 16.33
C PRO A 130 -15.01 -16.86 15.28
N GLU A 131 -16.19 -16.37 15.66
CA GLU A 131 -17.08 -15.62 14.75
C GLU A 131 -16.50 -14.25 14.37
N MET A 132 -15.96 -13.53 15.34
CA MET A 132 -15.37 -12.21 15.11
C MET A 132 -14.06 -12.32 14.33
N LYS A 133 -13.29 -13.39 14.57
CA LYS A 133 -12.08 -13.70 13.81
C LYS A 133 -12.37 -13.94 12.33
N GLN A 134 -13.46 -14.64 12.00
CA GLN A 134 -13.88 -14.81 10.61
C GLN A 134 -14.21 -13.48 9.93
N ILE A 135 -14.88 -12.56 10.64
CA ILE A 135 -15.17 -11.21 10.12
C ILE A 135 -13.87 -10.47 9.86
N TYR A 136 -12.97 -10.44 10.84
CA TYR A 136 -11.68 -9.78 10.73
C TYR A 136 -10.85 -10.33 9.56
N ASP A 137 -10.70 -11.66 9.47
CA ASP A 137 -9.92 -12.32 8.41
C ASP A 137 -10.50 -12.01 7.02
N THR A 138 -11.83 -11.95 6.91
CA THR A 138 -12.53 -11.59 5.67
C THR A 138 -12.25 -10.13 5.28
N LEU A 139 -12.36 -9.20 6.23
CA LEU A 139 -12.07 -7.78 6.03
C LEU A 139 -10.60 -7.55 5.65
N CYS A 140 -9.66 -8.23 6.30
CA CYS A 140 -8.24 -8.20 5.95
C CYS A 140 -7.98 -8.80 4.56
N GLY A 141 -8.71 -9.84 4.18
CA GLY A 141 -8.70 -10.39 2.82
C GLY A 141 -9.16 -9.37 1.77
N LEU A 142 -10.27 -8.67 2.04
CA LEU A 142 -10.78 -7.60 1.18
C LEU A 142 -9.80 -6.42 1.09
N LYS A 143 -9.27 -5.95 2.22
CA LYS A 143 -8.24 -4.90 2.27
C LYS A 143 -7.06 -5.23 1.37
N ARG A 144 -6.48 -6.44 1.49
CA ARG A 144 -5.37 -6.89 0.64
C ARG A 144 -5.71 -6.92 -0.84
N LYS A 145 -6.91 -7.40 -1.20
CA LYS A 145 -7.38 -7.41 -2.60
C LYS A 145 -7.50 -5.98 -3.15
N LEU A 146 -8.10 -5.06 -2.39
CA LEU A 146 -8.25 -3.66 -2.79
C LEU A 146 -6.90 -2.93 -2.88
N GLN A 147 -5.97 -3.19 -1.95
CA GLN A 147 -4.62 -2.64 -1.99
C GLN A 147 -3.86 -3.13 -3.24
N LYS A 148 -3.93 -4.42 -3.55
CA LYS A 148 -3.34 -4.97 -4.78
C LYS A 148 -3.97 -4.34 -6.02
N MET A 149 -5.29 -4.24 -6.04
CA MET A 149 -6.04 -3.61 -7.13
C MET A 149 -5.63 -2.14 -7.35
N LYS A 150 -5.44 -1.39 -6.26
CA LYS A 150 -4.90 -0.02 -6.28
C LYS A 150 -3.48 0.03 -6.86
N ALA A 151 -2.60 -0.90 -6.45
CA ALA A 151 -1.22 -0.96 -6.91
C ALA A 151 -1.12 -1.31 -8.41
N ASP A 152 -1.89 -2.31 -8.85
CA ASP A 152 -1.91 -2.78 -10.23
C ASP A 152 -2.60 -1.78 -11.19
N ARG A 153 -3.40 -0.85 -10.65
CA ARG A 153 -4.25 0.09 -11.40
C ARG A 153 -5.17 -0.59 -12.42
N ALA A 154 -5.48 -1.86 -12.21
CA ALA A 154 -6.30 -2.68 -13.08
C ALA A 154 -7.66 -2.94 -12.41
N TYR A 155 -8.59 -2.00 -12.57
CA TYR A 155 -9.95 -2.11 -12.04
C TYR A 155 -10.95 -1.28 -12.81
N SER A 156 -12.21 -1.72 -12.79
CA SER A 156 -13.36 -0.98 -13.30
C SER A 156 -14.25 -0.47 -12.17
N LEU A 157 -15.17 0.46 -12.50
CA LEU A 157 -16.23 0.85 -11.58
C LEU A 157 -17.09 -0.34 -11.14
N GLU A 158 -17.31 -1.30 -12.04
CA GLU A 158 -18.07 -2.52 -11.72
C GLU A 158 -17.34 -3.36 -10.66
N ASP A 159 -16.03 -3.51 -10.77
CA ASP A 159 -15.23 -4.23 -9.78
C ASP A 159 -15.31 -3.55 -8.41
N ILE A 160 -15.24 -2.21 -8.38
CA ILE A 160 -15.36 -1.44 -7.14
C ILE A 160 -16.76 -1.60 -6.54
N HIS A 161 -17.82 -1.50 -7.35
CA HIS A 161 -19.20 -1.70 -6.89
C HIS A 161 -19.42 -3.11 -6.34
N ARG A 162 -18.82 -4.14 -6.94
CA ARG A 162 -18.87 -5.52 -6.40
C ARG A 162 -18.23 -5.59 -5.02
N TYR A 163 -17.08 -4.95 -4.81
CA TYR A 163 -16.44 -4.91 -3.50
C TYR A 163 -17.21 -4.06 -2.49
N GLN A 164 -17.84 -2.95 -2.90
CA GLN A 164 -18.74 -2.18 -2.04
C GLN A 164 -19.89 -3.05 -1.52
N LEU A 165 -20.57 -3.79 -2.40
CA LEU A 165 -21.64 -4.72 -1.99
C LEU A 165 -21.16 -5.78 -0.98
N MET A 166 -19.95 -6.32 -1.17
CA MET A 166 -19.38 -7.28 -0.21
C MET A 166 -19.12 -6.64 1.17
N VAL A 167 -18.60 -5.42 1.19
CA VAL A 167 -18.30 -4.70 2.43
C VAL A 167 -19.58 -4.28 3.13
N ASP A 168 -20.58 -3.77 2.39
CA ASP A 168 -21.89 -3.41 2.92
C ASP A 168 -22.63 -4.64 3.46
N ALA A 169 -22.49 -5.80 2.81
CA ALA A 169 -23.02 -7.05 3.34
C ALA A 169 -22.37 -7.43 4.68
N ILE A 170 -21.07 -7.20 4.85
CA ILE A 170 -20.40 -7.42 6.14
C ILE A 170 -20.91 -6.39 7.16
N ASP A 171 -20.96 -5.10 6.80
CA ASP A 171 -21.36 -4.03 7.70
C ASP A 171 -22.82 -4.16 8.17
N SER A 172 -23.70 -4.69 7.32
CA SER A 172 -25.10 -4.99 7.66
C SER A 172 -25.26 -6.01 8.79
N ARG A 173 -24.20 -6.75 9.14
CA ARG A 173 -24.18 -7.66 10.29
C ARG A 173 -24.03 -6.93 11.63
N ARG A 174 -23.71 -5.64 11.62
CA ARG A 174 -23.64 -4.83 12.84
C ARG A 174 -25.04 -4.53 13.34
N VAL A 175 -25.24 -4.68 14.65
CA VAL A 175 -26.41 -4.17 15.36
C VAL A 175 -25.92 -3.05 16.25
N ASP A 176 -26.47 -1.84 16.07
CA ASP A 176 -26.03 -0.62 16.76
C ASP A 176 -24.52 -0.35 16.66
N GLY A 177 -23.93 -0.66 15.49
CA GLY A 177 -22.50 -0.48 15.22
C GLY A 177 -21.59 -1.59 15.77
N ILE A 178 -22.15 -2.64 16.38
CA ILE A 178 -21.40 -3.72 17.04
C ILE A 178 -21.57 -5.03 16.28
N PHE A 179 -20.46 -5.74 16.00
CA PHE A 179 -20.49 -7.08 15.42
C PHE A 179 -20.66 -8.13 16.51
N ALA A 180 -21.47 -9.16 16.24
CA ALA A 180 -21.59 -10.36 17.08
C ALA A 180 -21.83 -10.06 18.58
N GLY A 181 -22.50 -8.96 18.89
CA GLY A 181 -22.69 -8.47 20.26
C GLY A 181 -23.71 -7.33 20.33
N ASN A 182 -23.68 -6.57 21.41
CA ASN A 182 -24.57 -5.42 21.65
C ASN A 182 -23.91 -4.39 22.57
N LEU A 183 -24.56 -3.25 22.81
CA LEU A 183 -24.00 -2.15 23.64
C LEU A 183 -23.67 -2.56 25.08
N GLN A 184 -24.30 -3.61 25.61
CA GLN A 184 -24.07 -4.11 26.97
C GLN A 184 -22.90 -5.12 27.01
N SER A 185 -22.55 -5.73 25.88
CA SER A 185 -21.50 -6.73 25.75
C SER A 185 -20.82 -6.59 24.39
N ILE A 186 -19.76 -5.78 24.40
CA ILE A 186 -18.91 -5.55 23.23
C ILE A 186 -17.92 -6.71 23.12
N PRO A 187 -17.91 -7.49 22.03
CA PRO A 187 -17.02 -8.65 21.95
C PRO A 187 -15.55 -8.21 21.75
N PRO A 188 -14.59 -8.99 22.28
CA PRO A 188 -13.17 -8.70 22.09
C PRO A 188 -12.79 -8.87 20.62
N GLY A 189 -12.14 -7.87 20.02
CA GLY A 189 -11.91 -7.79 18.56
C GLY A 189 -12.77 -6.75 17.83
N GLN A 190 -13.76 -6.13 18.51
CA GLN A 190 -14.70 -5.19 17.89
C GLN A 190 -14.02 -3.94 17.31
N ALA A 191 -13.11 -3.35 18.07
CA ALA A 191 -12.36 -2.17 17.65
C ALA A 191 -11.51 -2.50 16.42
N GLN A 192 -10.85 -3.66 16.43
CA GLN A 192 -10.00 -4.15 15.35
C GLN A 192 -10.80 -4.34 14.05
N CYS A 193 -11.95 -5.01 14.11
CA CYS A 193 -12.85 -5.16 12.97
C CYS A 193 -13.34 -3.79 12.46
N SER A 194 -13.62 -2.85 13.36
CA SER A 194 -14.10 -1.51 12.98
C SER A 194 -13.02 -0.67 12.30
N THR A 195 -11.78 -0.73 12.78
CA THR A 195 -10.64 -0.08 12.15
C THR A 195 -10.40 -0.62 10.74
N VAL A 196 -10.37 -1.95 10.55
CA VAL A 196 -10.14 -2.53 9.22
C VAL A 196 -11.31 -2.21 8.29
N LEU A 197 -12.56 -2.24 8.77
CA LEU A 197 -13.71 -1.86 7.97
C LEU A 197 -13.61 -0.42 7.48
N PHE A 198 -13.26 0.52 8.37
CA PHE A 198 -13.05 1.92 8.01
C PHE A 198 -11.95 2.07 6.95
N GLN A 199 -10.81 1.39 7.13
CA GLN A 199 -9.72 1.40 6.15
C GLN A 199 -10.15 0.83 4.79
N VAL A 200 -10.99 -0.19 4.77
CA VAL A 200 -11.55 -0.78 3.54
C VAL A 200 -12.48 0.21 2.85
N TYR A 201 -13.35 0.92 3.57
CA TYR A 201 -14.19 1.98 3.01
C TYR A 201 -13.37 3.14 2.45
N GLU A 202 -12.32 3.58 3.16
CA GLU A 202 -11.42 4.61 2.65
C GLU A 202 -10.67 4.15 1.39
N LEU A 203 -10.22 2.90 1.34
CA LEU A 203 -9.63 2.34 0.11
C LEU A 203 -10.64 2.33 -1.04
N LEU A 204 -11.88 1.92 -0.80
CA LEU A 204 -12.95 1.96 -1.81
C LEU A 204 -13.23 3.38 -2.26
N ARG A 205 -13.26 4.36 -1.35
CA ARG A 205 -13.47 5.78 -1.67
C ARG A 205 -12.34 6.32 -2.54
N ILE A 206 -11.09 6.02 -2.20
CA ILE A 206 -9.92 6.41 -3.00
C ILE A 206 -10.00 5.76 -4.39
N LEU A 207 -10.25 4.45 -4.44
CA LEU A 207 -10.36 3.69 -5.68
C LEU A 207 -11.49 4.20 -6.56
N LEU A 208 -12.64 4.54 -5.99
CA LEU A 208 -13.78 5.11 -6.70
C LEU A 208 -13.44 6.50 -7.28
N GLY A 209 -12.73 7.33 -6.50
CA GLY A 209 -12.26 8.64 -6.96
C GLY A 209 -11.22 8.56 -8.09
N SER A 210 -10.44 7.48 -8.14
CA SER A 210 -9.47 7.22 -9.21
C SER A 210 -10.00 6.30 -10.32
N ALA A 211 -11.20 5.73 -10.16
CA ALA A 211 -11.82 4.88 -11.16
C ALA A 211 -12.38 5.74 -12.26
N HIS A 212 -11.76 5.60 -13.44
CA HIS A 212 -12.34 6.14 -14.64
C HIS A 212 -13.28 5.08 -15.20
N ASP A 213 -14.53 5.47 -15.44
CA ASP A 213 -15.42 4.64 -16.23
C ASP A 213 -14.78 4.52 -17.62
N MET A 214 -14.37 3.32 -17.99
CA MET A 214 -13.68 3.04 -19.25
C MET A 214 -14.33 1.81 -19.85
N ASN A 215 -14.84 1.93 -21.07
CA ASN A 215 -15.31 0.77 -21.81
C ASN A 215 -14.12 -0.18 -22.13
N ALA A 216 -14.40 -1.39 -22.59
CA ALA A 216 -13.35 -2.39 -22.84
C ALA A 216 -12.28 -1.92 -23.83
N GLU A 217 -12.69 -1.14 -24.85
CA GLU A 217 -11.80 -0.55 -25.85
C GLU A 217 -10.86 0.49 -25.23
N MET A 218 -11.39 1.45 -24.43
CA MET A 218 -10.56 2.45 -23.74
C MET A 218 -9.62 1.81 -22.73
N ARG A 219 -10.01 0.71 -22.08
CA ARG A 219 -9.08 -0.02 -21.20
C ARG A 219 -7.90 -0.58 -21.98
N GLY A 220 -8.13 -1.14 -23.18
CA GLY A 220 -7.05 -1.61 -24.06
C GLY A 220 -6.07 -0.50 -24.41
N ILE A 221 -6.59 0.65 -24.82
CA ILE A 221 -5.78 1.84 -25.14
C ILE A 221 -5.00 2.33 -23.91
N TYR A 222 -5.68 2.46 -22.77
CA TYR A 222 -5.08 2.89 -21.50
C TYR A 222 -3.94 1.98 -21.07
N THR A 223 -4.14 0.65 -21.08
CA THR A 223 -3.12 -0.32 -20.70
C THR A 223 -1.91 -0.25 -21.64
N HIS A 224 -2.14 -0.09 -22.95
CA HIS A 224 -1.07 0.08 -23.92
C HIS A 224 -0.24 1.34 -23.62
N LEU A 225 -0.91 2.49 -23.42
CA LEU A 225 -0.26 3.76 -23.14
C LEU A 225 0.50 3.78 -21.80
N ILE A 226 -0.05 3.15 -20.74
CA ILE A 226 0.67 2.97 -19.47
C ILE A 226 1.95 2.15 -19.67
N GLY A 227 1.87 1.09 -20.48
CA GLY A 227 3.02 0.26 -20.82
C GLY A 227 4.12 1.05 -21.53
N ILE A 228 3.76 1.87 -22.53
CA ILE A 228 4.70 2.76 -23.21
C ILE A 228 5.28 3.78 -22.21
N LYS A 229 4.43 4.47 -21.44
CA LYS A 229 4.86 5.47 -20.45
C LYS A 229 5.87 4.92 -19.46
N ARG A 230 5.63 3.71 -18.93
CA ARG A 230 6.56 3.07 -17.99
C ARG A 230 7.93 2.84 -18.64
N LYS A 231 7.97 2.29 -19.85
CA LYS A 231 9.23 2.07 -20.58
C LYS A 231 9.97 3.39 -20.84
N LEU A 232 9.26 4.45 -21.25
CA LEU A 232 9.86 5.78 -21.46
C LEU A 232 10.40 6.39 -20.15
N ILE A 233 9.68 6.25 -19.04
CA ILE A 233 10.16 6.70 -17.73
C ILE A 233 11.40 5.91 -17.32
N GLU A 234 11.43 4.59 -17.53
CA GLU A 234 12.61 3.78 -17.23
C GLU A 234 13.84 4.20 -18.07
N LEU A 235 13.64 4.57 -19.34
CA LEU A 235 14.70 5.14 -20.18
C LEU A 235 15.20 6.48 -19.62
N LYS A 236 14.27 7.35 -19.19
CA LYS A 236 14.58 8.67 -18.62
C LYS A 236 15.31 8.57 -17.28
N SER A 237 14.89 7.65 -16.41
CA SER A 237 15.43 7.55 -15.04
C SER A 237 16.78 6.86 -14.96
N LYS A 238 17.05 5.88 -15.83
CA LYS A 238 18.27 5.07 -15.74
C LYS A 238 19.48 5.69 -16.46
N HIS A 239 19.36 6.89 -17.04
CA HIS A 239 20.37 7.50 -17.93
C HIS A 239 20.94 6.48 -18.95
N VAL A 240 20.10 5.53 -19.38
CA VAL A 240 20.50 4.51 -20.35
C VAL A 240 20.68 5.22 -21.68
N LYS A 241 21.83 5.02 -22.32
CA LYS A 241 22.04 5.49 -23.69
C LYS A 241 20.97 4.86 -24.57
N HIS A 242 20.15 5.71 -25.17
CA HIS A 242 19.08 5.33 -26.08
C HIS A 242 19.35 6.00 -27.41
N SER A 243 19.14 5.26 -28.50
CA SER A 243 19.26 5.81 -29.85
C SER A 243 17.96 6.50 -30.26
N THR A 244 18.06 7.42 -31.21
CA THR A 244 16.92 8.01 -31.91
C THR A 244 16.06 6.93 -32.59
N GLU A 245 16.66 5.82 -33.04
CA GLU A 245 15.98 4.69 -33.65
C GLU A 245 15.15 3.87 -32.65
N ASP A 246 15.65 3.67 -31.41
CA ASP A 246 14.90 3.02 -30.34
C ASP A 246 13.64 3.83 -29.95
N LEU A 247 13.77 5.15 -29.91
CA LEU A 247 12.65 6.06 -29.62
C LEU A 247 11.64 6.11 -30.76
N HIS A 248 12.08 5.90 -32.01
CA HIS A 248 11.19 5.89 -33.18
C HIS A 248 10.14 4.78 -33.10
N ILE A 249 10.46 3.64 -32.50
CA ILE A 249 9.49 2.54 -32.30
C ILE A 249 8.33 2.99 -31.41
N TYR A 250 8.61 3.72 -30.32
CA TYR A 250 7.56 4.25 -29.46
C TYR A 250 6.76 5.36 -30.15
N GLN A 251 7.43 6.22 -30.92
CA GLN A 251 6.75 7.24 -31.72
C GLN A 251 5.74 6.60 -32.69
N LEU A 252 6.15 5.57 -33.43
CA LEU A 252 5.29 4.86 -34.38
C LEU A 252 4.07 4.21 -33.70
N GLN A 253 4.27 3.64 -32.50
CA GLN A 253 3.17 3.07 -31.72
C GLN A 253 2.17 4.13 -31.26
N LEU A 254 2.65 5.28 -30.78
CA LEU A 254 1.79 6.38 -30.37
C LEU A 254 1.05 6.99 -31.57
N ASP A 255 1.71 7.15 -32.71
CA ASP A 255 1.09 7.62 -33.96
C ASP A 255 0.04 6.63 -34.49
N ALA A 256 0.23 5.32 -34.30
CA ALA A 256 -0.81 4.34 -34.61
C ALA A 256 -2.05 4.54 -33.73
N ILE A 257 -1.85 4.70 -32.42
CA ILE A 257 -2.95 4.96 -31.47
C ILE A 257 -3.67 6.28 -31.78
N ASP A 258 -2.96 7.34 -32.16
CA ASP A 258 -3.56 8.63 -32.48
C ASP A 258 -4.30 8.61 -33.83
N ARG A 259 -3.80 7.86 -34.83
CA ARG A 259 -4.48 7.67 -36.13
C ARG A 259 -5.83 6.96 -36.00
N ASP A 260 -5.99 6.11 -35.00
CA ASP A 260 -7.25 5.42 -34.73
C ASP A 260 -8.34 6.36 -34.16
N ARG A 261 -8.01 7.64 -33.89
CA ARG A 261 -8.98 8.65 -33.46
C ARG A 261 -9.73 9.24 -34.65
N VAL A 262 -11.05 9.35 -34.50
CA VAL A 262 -11.91 10.05 -35.46
C VAL A 262 -12.38 11.35 -34.82
N GLU A 263 -12.07 12.50 -35.44
CA GLU A 263 -12.36 13.84 -34.89
C GLU A 263 -11.84 14.04 -33.45
N GLY A 264 -10.70 13.41 -33.12
CA GLY A 264 -10.11 13.47 -31.79
C GLY A 264 -10.75 12.54 -30.75
N ILE A 265 -11.68 11.67 -31.15
CA ILE A 265 -12.37 10.69 -30.29
C ILE A 265 -11.85 9.27 -30.59
N PHE A 266 -11.45 8.52 -29.57
CA PHE A 266 -11.05 7.11 -29.75
C PHE A 266 -12.33 6.25 -29.95
N GLY A 267 -12.29 5.21 -30.79
CA GLY A 267 -13.40 4.25 -30.95
C GLY A 267 -14.50 4.63 -31.96
N GLY A 268 -14.47 5.85 -32.53
CA GLY A 268 -15.20 6.18 -33.75
C GLY A 268 -16.64 6.69 -33.61
N ALA A 269 -16.92 7.68 -34.47
CA ALA A 269 -18.14 8.43 -34.78
C ALA A 269 -18.80 9.26 -33.66
N PRO A 270 -19.00 10.59 -33.85
CA PRO A 270 -19.66 11.47 -32.87
C PRO A 270 -21.13 11.10 -32.57
N LYS A 271 -21.73 10.16 -33.33
CA LYS A 271 -23.12 9.71 -33.15
C LYS A 271 -23.31 8.80 -31.93
N THR A 272 -22.25 8.18 -31.41
CA THR A 272 -22.28 7.28 -30.24
C THR A 272 -21.95 7.97 -28.92
N GLY A 273 -21.59 9.26 -28.95
CA GLY A 273 -21.17 10.04 -27.78
C GLY A 273 -19.70 9.87 -27.43
N ILE A 274 -19.20 10.69 -26.51
CA ILE A 274 -17.80 10.62 -26.04
C ILE A 274 -17.64 9.37 -25.16
N PRO A 275 -16.74 8.43 -25.50
CA PRO A 275 -16.53 7.25 -24.68
C PRO A 275 -16.01 7.62 -23.29
N ALA A 276 -16.52 6.89 -22.30
CA ALA A 276 -16.00 6.98 -20.95
C ALA A 276 -14.50 6.62 -20.95
N GLY A 277 -13.65 7.47 -20.36
CA GLY A 277 -12.20 7.32 -20.38
C GLY A 277 -11.46 8.10 -21.46
N GLN A 278 -12.18 8.76 -22.38
CA GLN A 278 -11.59 9.49 -23.51
C GLN A 278 -10.56 10.54 -23.06
N ALA A 279 -10.93 11.39 -22.10
CA ALA A 279 -10.07 12.47 -21.63
C ALA A 279 -8.78 11.96 -20.97
N VAL A 280 -8.89 10.83 -20.27
CA VAL A 280 -7.76 10.17 -19.58
C VAL A 280 -6.79 9.61 -20.60
N CYS A 281 -7.29 8.84 -21.58
CA CYS A 281 -6.46 8.30 -22.65
C CYS A 281 -5.83 9.41 -23.49
N SER A 282 -6.56 10.48 -23.79
CA SER A 282 -6.05 11.63 -24.55
C SER A 282 -4.94 12.35 -23.79
N THR A 283 -5.11 12.56 -22.48
CA THR A 283 -4.08 13.15 -21.62
C THR A 283 -2.85 12.27 -21.52
N LEU A 284 -3.05 10.96 -21.37
CA LEU A 284 -1.96 9.99 -21.26
C LEU A 284 -1.16 9.89 -22.57
N LEU A 285 -1.85 9.88 -23.72
CA LEU A 285 -1.23 9.91 -25.04
C LEU A 285 -0.37 11.17 -25.20
N ALA A 286 -0.89 12.34 -24.85
CA ALA A 286 -0.14 13.59 -24.88
C ALA A 286 1.10 13.57 -23.96
N GLN A 287 0.98 12.97 -22.76
CA GLN A 287 2.11 12.78 -21.85
C GLN A 287 3.17 11.84 -22.45
N CYS A 288 2.76 10.77 -23.14
CA CYS A 288 3.69 9.86 -23.82
C CYS A 288 4.45 10.57 -24.95
N PHE A 289 3.75 11.33 -25.81
CA PHE A 289 4.41 12.13 -26.85
C PHE A 289 5.42 13.12 -26.27
N LYS A 290 5.04 13.82 -25.19
CA LYS A 290 5.97 14.73 -24.50
C LYS A 290 7.19 14.00 -23.94
N LEU A 291 7.03 12.82 -23.36
CA LEU A 291 8.15 12.02 -22.87
C LEU A 291 9.08 11.55 -23.98
N VAL A 292 8.54 11.17 -25.14
CA VAL A 292 9.36 10.82 -26.31
C VAL A 292 10.15 12.04 -26.79
N GLN A 293 9.51 13.20 -26.90
CA GLN A 293 10.16 14.45 -27.29
C GLN A 293 11.29 14.84 -26.32
N ASP A 294 11.00 14.84 -25.01
CA ASP A 294 11.99 15.10 -23.96
C ASP A 294 13.21 14.16 -24.09
N LEU A 295 12.98 12.88 -24.40
CA LEU A 295 14.04 11.88 -24.55
C LEU A 295 14.83 12.08 -25.84
N GLN A 296 14.18 12.42 -26.96
CA GLN A 296 14.83 12.72 -28.23
C GLN A 296 15.82 13.89 -28.10
N GLU A 297 15.48 14.92 -27.32
CA GLU A 297 16.40 16.04 -27.04
C GLU A 297 17.66 15.61 -26.27
N THR A 298 17.59 14.50 -25.53
CA THR A 298 18.72 13.94 -24.76
C THR A 298 19.40 12.75 -25.44
N ALA A 299 18.88 12.30 -26.58
CA ALA A 299 19.42 11.16 -27.31
C ALA A 299 20.78 11.54 -27.92
N THR A 300 21.75 10.64 -27.79
CA THR A 300 23.05 10.80 -28.45
C THR A 300 23.01 10.01 -29.75
N ASP A 301 22.94 10.70 -30.90
CA ASP A 301 23.18 10.07 -32.19
C ASP A 301 24.61 9.52 -32.20
N VAL A 302 24.76 8.21 -32.42
CA VAL A 302 26.04 7.52 -32.63
C VAL A 302 26.18 7.21 -34.11
#